data_AF-A0A6B2T4N5-F1
#
_entry.id   AF-A0A6B2T4N5-F1
#
_cell.length_a   1.000
_cell.length_b   1.000
_cell.length_c   1.000
_cell.angle_alpha   90.00
_cell.angle_beta   90.00
_cell.angle_gamma   90.00
#
_symmetry.space_group_name_H-M   'P 1'
#
loop_
_entity.id
_entity.type
_entity.pdbx_description
1 polymer ?
#
loop_
_entity_poly.entity_id
_entity_poly.type
_entity_poly.pdbx_seq_one_letter_code
_entity_poly.pdbx_strand_id
1 'polypeptide(L)' 'CAALVAAVARDAVDLLTDPVARALLRQCEGDNCPIVYLDTSRGRRRRWCSSEVCGNRERVARHRRRAALARP' A
#
# COMPACT_ATOMS: atom_id res chain seq x y z
N CYS A 1 16.75 -6.34 -23.19
CA CYS A 1 16.02 -5.64 -22.11
C CYS A 1 15.00 -4.59 -22.58
N ALA A 2 15.22 -3.88 -23.70
CA ALA A 2 14.30 -2.83 -24.17
C ALA A 2 12.83 -3.25 -24.32
N ALA A 3 12.58 -4.46 -24.84
CA ALA A 3 11.21 -4.98 -25.01
C ALA A 3 10.45 -5.12 -23.67
N LEU A 4 11.12 -5.55 -22.60
CA LEU A 4 10.52 -5.67 -21.27
C LEU A 4 10.19 -4.30 -20.68
N VAL A 5 11.12 -3.35 -20.79
CA VAL A 5 10.89 -1.97 -20.33
C VAL A 5 9.71 -1.34 -21.08
N ALA A 6 9.64 -1.55 -22.40
CA ALA A 6 8.53 -1.07 -23.21
C ALA A 6 7.19 -1.70 -22.81
N ALA A 7 7.17 -2.98 -22.40
CA ALA A 7 5.97 -3.62 -21.88
C ALA A 7 5.50 -2.98 -20.57
N VAL A 8 6.40 -2.85 -19.58
CA VAL A 8 6.07 -2.23 -18.28
C VAL A 8 5.65 -0.76 -18.44
N ALA A 9 6.29 -0.02 -19.35
CA ALA A 9 5.95 1.37 -19.63
C ALA A 9 4.52 1.51 -20.20
N ARG A 10 4.11 0.60 -21.11
CA ARG A 10 2.74 0.58 -21.63
C ARG A 10 1.73 0.27 -20.53
N ASP A 11 1.97 -0.76 -19.72
CA ASP A 11 1.08 -1.12 -18.61
C ASP A 11 0.92 0.05 -17.61
N ALA A 12 2.00 0.78 -17.35
CA ALA A 12 1.96 1.96 -16.50
C ALA A 12 1.15 3.10 -17.13
N VAL A 13 1.29 3.35 -18.42
CA VAL A 13 0.51 4.37 -19.14
C VAL A 13 -0.97 4.02 -19.14
N ASP A 14 -1.32 2.77 -19.44
CA ASP A 14 -2.71 2.30 -19.45
C ASP A 14 -3.34 2.46 -18.06
N LEU A 15 -2.62 2.04 -17.01
CA LEU A 15 -3.07 2.19 -15.63
C LEU A 15 -3.29 3.66 -15.22
N LEU A 16 -2.35 4.55 -15.59
CA LEU A 16 -2.38 5.96 -15.17
C LEU A 16 -3.37 6.80 -15.97
N THR A 17 -3.77 6.34 -17.16
CA THR A 17 -4.69 7.07 -18.04
C THR A 17 -6.13 6.57 -17.96
N ASP A 18 -6.38 5.33 -17.54
CA ASP A 18 -7.73 4.85 -17.22
C ASP A 18 -8.22 5.40 -15.86
N PRO A 19 -9.31 6.20 -15.81
CA PRO A 19 -9.85 6.71 -14.56
C PRO A 19 -10.26 5.62 -13.56
N VAL A 20 -10.77 4.47 -14.05
CA VAL A 20 -11.25 3.39 -13.19
C VAL A 20 -10.08 2.65 -12.55
N ALA A 21 -9.08 2.26 -13.34
CA ALA A 21 -7.88 1.63 -12.82
C ALA A 21 -7.07 2.58 -11.93
N ARG A 22 -6.92 3.85 -12.31
CA ARG A 22 -6.24 4.87 -11.50
C ARG A 22 -6.92 5.09 -10.14
N ALA A 23 -8.25 5.00 -10.06
CA ALA A 23 -8.98 5.11 -8.80
C ALA A 23 -8.65 3.99 -7.79
N LEU A 24 -8.01 2.91 -8.24
CA LEU A 24 -7.53 1.83 -7.36
C LEU A 24 -6.19 2.15 -6.70
N LEU A 25 -5.45 3.17 -7.16
CA LEU A 25 -4.20 3.56 -6.53
C LEU A 25 -4.45 4.16 -5.14
N ARG A 26 -3.70 3.65 -4.17
CA ARG A 26 -3.75 4.09 -2.76
C ARG A 26 -2.34 4.29 -2.26
N GLN A 27 -2.16 5.30 -1.42
CA GLN A 27 -0.94 5.44 -0.63
C GLN A 27 -1.03 4.56 0.61
N CYS A 28 0.10 4.00 1.03
CA CYS A 28 0.18 3.25 2.28
C CYS A 28 -0.10 4.16 3.49
N GLU A 29 -1.01 3.74 4.37
CA GLU A 29 -1.28 4.42 5.64
C GLU A 29 -0.30 3.99 6.77
N GLY A 30 0.81 3.34 6.43
CA GLY A 30 1.86 2.98 7.38
C GLY A 30 2.75 4.18 7.69
N ASP A 31 3.19 4.30 8.93
CA ASP A 31 4.06 5.40 9.35
C ASP A 31 5.34 5.50 8.50
N ASN A 32 5.54 6.66 7.87
CA ASN A 32 6.66 6.97 6.98
C ASN A 32 6.84 5.98 5.81
N CYS A 33 5.75 5.43 5.26
CA CYS A 33 5.81 4.53 4.10
C CYS A 33 5.44 5.26 2.80
N PRO A 34 6.38 5.45 1.84
CA PRO A 34 6.12 6.18 0.60
C PRO A 34 5.42 5.34 -0.48
N ILE A 35 5.18 4.05 -0.22
CA ILE A 35 4.70 3.11 -1.23
C ILE A 35 3.26 3.41 -1.64
N VAL A 36 3.05 3.48 -2.95
CA VAL A 36 1.73 3.45 -3.60
C VAL A 36 1.45 2.04 -4.06
N TYR A 37 0.20 1.60 -3.94
CA TYR A 37 -0.23 0.27 -4.33
C TYR A 37 -1.60 0.30 -5.00
N LEU A 38 -1.91 -0.73 -5.78
CA LEU A 38 -3.26 -0.97 -6.29
C LEU A 38 -4.08 -1.71 -5.24
N ASP A 39 -5.20 -1.12 -4.83
CA ASP A 39 -6.15 -1.78 -3.94
C ASP A 39 -7.06 -2.71 -4.75
N THR A 40 -6.60 -3.94 -4.96
CA THR A 40 -7.39 -5.04 -5.54
C THR A 40 -8.22 -5.79 -4.49
N SER A 41 -8.28 -5.32 -3.24
CA SER A 41 -9.04 -5.97 -2.19
C SER A 41 -10.56 -5.86 -2.40
N ARG A 42 -11.28 -6.83 -1.82
CA ARG A 42 -12.75 -6.85 -1.84
C ARG A 42 -13.28 -5.65 -1.04
N GLY A 43 -14.04 -4.78 -1.71
CA GLY A 43 -14.61 -3.57 -1.12
C GLY A 43 -13.63 -2.41 -0.93
N ARG A 44 -12.41 -2.48 -1.48
CA ARG A 44 -11.42 -1.39 -1.45
C ARG A 44 -11.10 -0.90 -0.03
N ARG A 45 -10.87 -1.84 0.89
CA ARG A 45 -10.65 -1.59 2.32
C ARG A 45 -9.21 -1.81 2.75
N ARG A 46 -8.29 -2.00 1.81
CA ARG A 46 -6.88 -2.16 2.13
C ARG A 46 -6.34 -0.81 2.60
N ARG A 47 -5.56 -0.83 3.68
CA ARG A 47 -4.93 0.36 4.25
C ARG A 47 -3.42 0.40 4.05
N TRP A 48 -2.80 -0.76 3.87
CA TRP A 48 -1.34 -0.90 3.87
C TRP A 48 -0.82 -1.61 2.62
N CYS A 49 0.35 -1.20 2.14
CA CYS A 49 1.03 -1.78 0.97
C CYS A 49 1.42 -3.26 1.13
N SER A 50 1.45 -3.79 2.35
CA SER A 50 1.55 -5.21 2.68
C SER A 50 1.01 -5.42 4.10
N SER A 51 0.32 -6.55 4.31
CA SER A 51 -0.15 -6.94 5.63
C SER A 51 0.99 -7.41 6.53
N GLU A 52 2.00 -8.09 5.96
CA GLU A 52 3.18 -8.56 6.71
C GLU A 52 4.15 -7.43 7.06
N VAL A 53 4.27 -6.41 6.20
CA VAL A 53 5.23 -5.31 6.43
C VAL A 53 4.57 -4.17 7.19
N CYS A 54 3.83 -3.29 6.51
CA CYS A 54 3.27 -2.09 7.13
C CYS A 54 2.11 -2.41 8.07
N GLY A 55 1.24 -3.37 7.70
CA GLY A 55 0.16 -3.81 8.58
C GLY A 55 0.67 -4.39 9.91
N ASN A 56 1.75 -5.18 9.86
CA ASN A 56 2.35 -5.73 11.07
C ASN A 56 3.04 -4.66 11.92
N ARG A 57 3.81 -3.76 11.28
CA ARG A 57 4.45 -2.62 11.95
C ARG A 57 3.45 -1.81 12.76
N GLU A 58 2.28 -1.48 12.18
CA GLU A 58 1.22 -0.74 12.88
C GLU A 58 0.56 -1.55 14.01
N ARG A 59 0.37 -2.86 13.84
CA ARG A 59 -0.13 -3.74 14.91
C ARG A 59 0.85 -3.78 16.09
N VAL A 60 2.14 -3.93 15.83
CA VAL A 60 3.21 -3.95 16.84
C VAL A 60 3.31 -2.59 17.54
N ALA A 61 3.31 -1.48 16.79
CA ALA A 61 3.35 -0.14 17.36
C ALA A 61 2.16 0.10 18.31
N ARG A 62 0.95 -0.29 17.89
CA ARG A 62 -0.25 -0.21 18.74
C ARG A 62 -0.13 -1.06 20.00
N HIS A 63 0.38 -2.29 19.89
CA HIS A 63 0.61 -3.16 21.04
C HIS A 63 1.59 -2.52 22.04
N ARG A 64 2.71 -1.99 21.56
CA ARG A 64 3.71 -1.29 22.40
C ARG A 64 3.13 -0.06 23.09
N ARG A 65 2.35 0.77 22.39
CA ARG A 65 1.66 1.95 22.99
C ARG A 65 0.73 1.52 24.13
N ARG A 66 -0.05 0.46 23.93
CA ARG A 66 -0.93 -0.09 24.98
C ARG A 66 -0.14 -0.62 26.18
N ALA A 67 0.95 -1.34 25.94
CA ALA A 67 1.81 -1.85 27.01
C ALA A 67 2.47 -0.72 27.80
N ALA A 68 2.90 0.36 27.14
CA ALA A 68 3.49 1.53 27.80
C ALA A 68 2.48 2.25 28.72
N LEU A 69 1.21 2.35 28.32
CA LEU A 69 0.14 2.93 29.14
C LEU A 69 -0.28 2.05 30.32
N ALA A 70 -0.02 0.74 30.24
CA ALA A 70 -0.38 -0.22 31.29
C ALA A 70 0.72 -0.41 32.34
N ARG A 71 1.91 0.17 32.14
CA ARG A 71 3.02 0.10 33.10
C ARG A 71 2.86 1.27 34.09
N PRO A 72 2.78 1.01 35.41
CA PRO A 72 2.65 2.07 36.43
C PRO A 72 3.87 2.98 36.47
#